data_AF-A0AA94L3F6-F1
#
_entry.id   AF-A0AA94L3F6-F1
#
_cell.length_a   1.000
_cell.length_b   1.000
_cell.length_c   1.000
_cell.angle_alpha   90.00
_cell.angle_beta   90.00
_cell.angle_gamma   90.00
#
_symmetry.space_group_name_H-M   'P 1'
#
loop_
_entity.id
_entity.type
_entity.pdbx_description
1 polymer ?
#
loop_
_entity_poly.entity_id
_entity_poly.type
_entity_poly.pdbx_seq_one_letter_code
_entity_poly.pdbx_strand_id
1 'polypeptide(L)'
;MTKCYQYTADGYFAGEVEDYGLLPNNATYTAPTVVEGMVPRWTGEKWEQVEDHKGKSGYVNGQPHEIKGYGPLPDGWSDTPAPPTLTEAQNAKRTEITVGFTAAMAASLAMPSATIPPAAYEVATALYDWRTDDPEGYADLLAIHEARRDALLTAVSDADSAEAVQAIVVSYAV
;
A
#
# COMPACT_ATOMS: atom_id res chain seq x y z
N MET A 1 17.20 12.16 -47.96
CA MET A 1 15.87 12.38 -47.35
C MET A 1 16.10 13.13 -46.06
N THR A 2 15.32 14.17 -45.81
CA THR A 2 15.52 15.01 -44.63
C THR A 2 14.73 14.42 -43.49
N LYS A 3 15.38 14.19 -42.33
CA LYS A 3 14.65 13.79 -41.13
C LYS A 3 13.79 14.93 -40.63
N CYS A 4 12.57 14.62 -40.21
CA CYS A 4 11.70 15.52 -39.50
C CYS A 4 11.07 14.83 -38.28
N TYR A 5 10.54 15.62 -37.38
CA TYR A 5 10.12 15.20 -36.05
C TYR A 5 8.63 15.49 -35.90
N GLN A 6 7.84 14.42 -35.76
CA GLN A 6 6.40 14.50 -35.64
C GLN A 6 5.98 14.83 -34.22
N TYR A 7 4.85 15.52 -34.11
CA TYR A 7 4.17 15.82 -32.86
C TYR A 7 2.67 15.50 -32.95
N THR A 8 2.06 15.21 -31.80
CA THR A 8 0.62 14.98 -31.66
C THR A 8 -0.17 16.26 -31.90
N ALA A 9 -1.50 16.17 -32.00
CA ALA A 9 -2.36 17.35 -32.14
C ALA A 9 -2.15 18.38 -31.00
N ASP A 10 -1.79 17.92 -29.80
CA ASP A 10 -1.53 18.77 -28.63
C ASP A 10 -0.07 19.28 -28.55
N GLY A 11 0.76 18.91 -29.54
CA GLY A 11 2.14 19.35 -29.71
C GLY A 11 3.21 18.42 -29.14
N TYR A 12 2.86 17.29 -28.50
CA TYR A 12 3.86 16.41 -27.88
C TYR A 12 4.61 15.57 -28.91
N PHE A 13 5.92 15.39 -28.72
CA PHE A 13 6.75 14.58 -29.61
C PHE A 13 6.18 13.15 -29.78
N ALA A 14 6.01 12.73 -31.03
CA ALA A 14 5.42 11.45 -31.39
C ALA A 14 6.43 10.49 -32.05
N GLY A 15 7.49 11.02 -32.67
CA GLY A 15 8.54 10.21 -33.28
C GLY A 15 9.29 10.90 -34.42
N GLU A 16 10.22 10.18 -35.02
CA GLU A 16 10.95 10.61 -36.22
C GLU A 16 10.25 10.08 -37.49
N VAL A 17 10.23 10.91 -38.53
CA VAL A 17 9.70 10.56 -39.86
C VAL A 17 10.57 11.19 -40.96
N GLU A 18 10.49 10.66 -42.18
CA GLU A 18 11.22 11.18 -43.33
C GLU A 18 10.35 12.13 -44.17
N ASP A 19 10.95 13.23 -44.62
CA ASP A 19 10.36 14.10 -45.64
C ASP A 19 10.66 13.58 -47.06
N TYR A 20 9.59 13.35 -47.82
CA TYR A 20 9.59 12.89 -49.22
C TYR A 20 9.34 14.02 -50.23
N GLY A 21 9.67 15.27 -49.87
CA GLY A 21 9.51 16.47 -50.71
C GLY A 21 8.32 17.35 -50.31
N LEU A 22 7.62 16.99 -49.25
CA LEU A 22 6.59 17.77 -48.59
C LEU A 22 6.62 17.42 -47.09
N LEU A 23 6.90 18.42 -46.25
CA LEU A 23 6.91 18.26 -44.81
C LEU A 23 5.57 17.64 -44.35
N PRO A 24 5.59 16.47 -43.70
CA PRO A 24 4.38 15.85 -43.17
C PRO A 24 3.64 16.79 -42.21
N ASN A 25 2.32 16.64 -42.14
CA ASN A 25 1.53 17.39 -41.16
C ASN A 25 2.03 17.10 -39.74
N ASN A 26 1.96 18.13 -38.90
CA ASN A 26 2.44 18.10 -37.51
C ASN A 26 3.90 17.62 -37.41
N ALA A 27 4.78 18.11 -38.28
CA ALA A 27 6.21 17.82 -38.23
C ALA A 27 7.05 19.10 -38.29
N THR A 28 8.27 19.03 -37.76
CA THR A 28 9.28 20.09 -37.83
C THR A 28 10.65 19.51 -38.17
N TYR A 29 11.53 20.31 -38.78
CA TYR A 29 12.94 19.93 -38.98
C TYR A 29 13.79 20.17 -37.72
N THR A 30 13.27 20.91 -36.75
CA THR A 30 13.96 21.15 -35.49
C THR A 30 13.93 19.88 -34.65
N ALA A 31 15.10 19.35 -34.29
CA ALA A 31 15.19 18.18 -33.43
C ALA A 31 14.76 18.49 -31.98
N PRO A 32 13.95 17.64 -31.33
CA PRO A 32 13.71 17.75 -29.91
C PRO A 32 14.96 17.32 -29.13
N THR A 33 15.15 17.90 -27.95
CA THR A 33 16.10 17.38 -26.97
C THR A 33 15.34 16.40 -26.08
N VAL A 34 15.75 15.14 -26.04
CA VAL A 34 15.13 14.15 -25.14
C VAL A 34 15.82 14.24 -23.78
N VAL A 35 15.03 14.44 -22.73
CA VAL A 35 15.49 14.51 -21.33
C VAL A 35 14.68 13.50 -20.53
N GLU A 36 15.34 12.73 -19.68
CA GLU A 36 14.68 11.74 -18.82
C GLU A 36 13.64 12.42 -17.90
N GLY A 37 12.44 11.84 -17.81
CA GLY A 37 11.33 12.40 -17.04
C GLY A 37 10.62 13.61 -17.68
N MET A 38 10.96 13.95 -18.93
CA MET A 38 10.36 15.05 -19.68
C MET A 38 9.89 14.56 -21.06
N VAL A 39 8.80 15.15 -21.54
CA VAL A 39 8.32 15.01 -22.91
C VAL A 39 8.46 16.34 -23.65
N PRO A 40 9.09 16.37 -24.83
CA PRO A 40 9.17 17.58 -25.65
C PRO A 40 7.79 17.95 -26.21
N ARG A 41 7.42 19.22 -26.12
CA ARG A 41 6.20 19.81 -26.70
C ARG A 41 6.55 20.94 -27.67
N TRP A 42 6.10 20.82 -28.91
CA TRP A 42 6.27 21.83 -29.96
C TRP A 42 5.32 23.00 -29.74
N THR A 43 5.85 24.23 -29.70
CA THR A 43 5.07 25.47 -29.52
C THR A 43 4.74 26.18 -30.84
N GLY A 44 5.21 25.66 -31.97
CA GLY A 44 5.17 26.32 -33.27
C GLY A 44 6.54 26.85 -33.72
N GLU A 45 7.44 27.12 -32.77
CA GLU A 45 8.77 27.67 -33.06
C GLU A 45 9.91 26.84 -32.46
N LYS A 46 9.69 26.26 -31.27
CA LYS A 46 10.68 25.50 -30.53
C LYS A 46 10.05 24.35 -29.75
N TRP A 47 10.89 23.45 -29.27
CA TRP A 47 10.52 22.43 -28.29
C TRP A 47 10.65 22.98 -26.88
N GLU A 48 9.62 22.77 -26.06
CA GLU A 48 9.65 23.01 -24.61
C GLU A 48 9.58 21.67 -23.88
N GLN A 49 10.25 21.58 -22.73
CA GLN A 49 10.20 20.38 -21.90
C GLN A 49 9.02 20.44 -20.96
N VAL A 50 8.21 19.40 -20.97
CA VAL A 50 7.06 19.23 -20.07
C VAL A 50 7.30 17.98 -19.24
N GLU A 51 7.03 18.03 -17.94
CA GLU A 51 7.20 16.85 -17.07
C GLU A 51 6.34 15.68 -17.54
N ASP A 52 6.92 14.49 -17.57
CA ASP A 52 6.24 13.25 -17.93
C ASP A 52 5.94 12.42 -16.68
N HIS A 53 4.80 12.72 -16.05
CA HIS A 53 4.23 11.89 -14.98
C HIS A 53 3.04 11.07 -15.46
N LYS A 54 2.79 11.00 -16.78
CA LYS A 54 1.60 10.36 -17.33
C LYS A 54 1.62 8.86 -17.03
N GLY A 55 0.49 8.34 -16.55
CA GLY A 55 0.35 6.95 -16.10
C GLY A 55 0.86 6.68 -14.68
N LYS A 56 1.47 7.68 -14.02
CA LYS A 56 1.86 7.54 -12.61
C LYS A 56 0.61 7.46 -11.73
N SER A 57 0.55 6.44 -10.88
CA SER A 57 -0.48 6.26 -9.85
C SER A 57 0.04 6.73 -8.49
N GLY A 58 -0.80 7.41 -7.73
CA GLY A 58 -0.48 7.93 -6.41
C GLY A 58 -1.73 8.45 -5.73
N TYR A 59 -1.57 9.49 -4.90
CA TYR A 59 -2.64 10.06 -4.11
C TYR A 59 -2.64 11.57 -4.25
N VAL A 60 -3.83 12.17 -4.38
CA VAL A 60 -4.02 13.63 -4.30
C VAL A 60 -4.87 13.91 -3.09
N ASN A 61 -4.31 14.61 -2.11
CA ASN A 61 -4.97 14.88 -0.82
C ASN A 61 -5.50 13.60 -0.15
N GLY A 62 -4.73 12.50 -0.24
CA GLY A 62 -5.05 11.20 0.34
C GLY A 62 -6.01 10.33 -0.49
N GLN A 63 -6.59 10.84 -1.58
CA GLN A 63 -7.47 10.06 -2.46
C GLN A 63 -6.67 9.46 -3.63
N PRO A 64 -6.89 8.18 -4.00
CA PRO A 64 -6.23 7.57 -5.14
C PRO A 64 -6.41 8.38 -6.43
N HIS A 65 -5.32 8.61 -7.15
CA HIS A 65 -5.31 9.38 -8.39
C HIS A 65 -4.31 8.80 -9.39
N GLU A 66 -4.66 8.85 -10.67
CA GLU A 66 -3.80 8.47 -11.79
C GLU A 66 -3.63 9.67 -12.72
N ILE A 67 -2.38 10.02 -13.04
CA ILE A 67 -2.08 11.16 -13.90
C ILE A 67 -2.34 10.78 -15.36
N LYS A 68 -3.31 11.44 -15.99
CA LYS A 68 -3.74 11.13 -17.37
C LYS A 68 -3.03 11.96 -18.44
N GLY A 69 -2.49 13.11 -18.07
CA GLY A 69 -1.85 14.07 -18.98
C GLY A 69 -0.38 14.28 -18.65
N TYR A 70 0.35 14.87 -19.59
CA TYR A 70 1.68 15.41 -19.32
C TYR A 70 1.56 16.74 -18.58
N GLY A 71 2.59 17.07 -17.79
CA GLY A 71 2.61 18.26 -16.96
C GLY A 71 3.06 17.95 -15.53
N PRO A 72 3.14 18.99 -14.69
CA PRO A 72 3.57 18.84 -13.31
C PRO A 72 2.60 17.96 -12.51
N LEU A 73 3.12 17.39 -11.41
CA LEU A 73 2.27 16.72 -10.43
C LEU A 73 1.21 17.70 -9.89
N PRO A 74 -0.04 17.25 -9.66
CA PRO A 74 -1.07 18.09 -9.08
C PRO A 74 -0.73 18.48 -7.63
N ASP A 75 -1.23 19.64 -7.20
CA ASP A 75 -1.06 20.10 -5.82
C ASP A 75 -1.61 19.07 -4.82
N GLY A 76 -0.83 18.76 -3.79
CA GLY A 76 -1.18 17.75 -2.80
C GLY A 76 -0.91 16.30 -3.25
N TRP A 77 -0.10 16.09 -4.30
CA TRP A 77 0.38 14.77 -4.69
C TRP A 77 1.23 14.11 -3.59
N SER A 78 1.01 12.80 -3.41
CA SER A 78 1.82 11.91 -2.59
C SER A 78 1.97 10.56 -3.28
N ASP A 79 3.16 9.97 -3.18
CA ASP A 79 3.41 8.59 -3.63
C ASP A 79 2.93 7.55 -2.60
N THR A 80 2.53 8.00 -1.40
CA THR A 80 2.02 7.14 -0.32
C THR A 80 0.60 7.55 0.08
N PRO A 81 -0.23 6.59 0.51
CA PRO A 81 -1.57 6.88 1.02
C PRO A 81 -1.47 7.78 2.26
N ALA A 82 -2.57 8.47 2.58
CA ALA A 82 -2.66 9.17 3.84
C ALA A 82 -2.45 8.20 5.01
N PRO A 83 -1.77 8.62 6.09
CA PRO A 83 -1.71 7.84 7.32
C PRO A 83 -3.12 7.49 7.80
N PRO A 84 -3.33 6.28 8.36
CA PRO A 84 -4.63 5.91 8.88
C PRO A 84 -5.04 6.86 10.01
N THR A 85 -6.33 7.11 10.11
CA THR A 85 -6.90 7.83 11.26
C THR A 85 -6.68 7.05 12.55
N LEU A 86 -6.73 7.74 13.70
CA LEU A 86 -6.65 7.08 15.02
C LEU A 86 -7.68 5.94 15.13
N THR A 87 -8.91 6.16 14.70
CA THR A 87 -9.98 5.15 14.75
C THR A 87 -9.67 3.94 13.87
N GLU A 88 -9.16 4.14 12.66
CA GLU A 88 -8.75 3.04 11.78
C GLU A 88 -7.59 2.23 12.39
N ALA A 89 -6.59 2.92 12.94
CA ALA A 89 -5.47 2.28 13.63
C ALA A 89 -5.95 1.46 14.85
N GLN A 90 -6.86 2.01 15.67
CA GLN A 90 -7.46 1.31 16.82
C GLN A 90 -8.21 0.04 16.39
N ASN A 91 -9.03 0.13 15.34
CA ASN A 91 -9.79 -1.03 14.84
C ASN A 91 -8.88 -2.12 14.27
N ALA A 92 -7.85 -1.73 13.52
CA ALA A 92 -6.85 -2.67 13.00
C ALA A 92 -6.11 -3.37 14.15
N LYS A 93 -5.66 -2.61 15.16
CA LYS A 93 -4.95 -3.18 16.32
C LYS A 93 -5.83 -4.10 17.18
N ARG A 94 -7.12 -3.78 17.38
CA ARG A 94 -8.07 -4.69 18.05
C ARG A 94 -8.23 -6.02 17.31
N THR A 95 -8.23 -5.98 15.99
CA THR A 95 -8.26 -7.20 15.15
C THR A 95 -6.99 -8.03 15.35
N GLU A 96 -5.81 -7.39 15.32
CA GLU A 96 -4.52 -8.03 15.58
C GLU A 96 -4.47 -8.68 16.97
N ILE A 97 -4.95 -7.98 18.01
CA ILE A 97 -5.06 -8.49 19.39
C ILE A 97 -5.92 -9.77 19.44
N THR A 98 -7.05 -9.79 18.73
CA THR A 98 -7.98 -10.93 18.69
C THR A 98 -7.37 -12.13 17.97
N VAL A 99 -6.69 -11.89 16.85
CA VAL A 99 -5.97 -12.94 16.11
C VAL A 99 -4.83 -13.51 16.96
N GLY A 100 -4.04 -12.65 17.60
CA GLY A 100 -2.94 -13.06 18.48
C GLY A 100 -3.42 -13.88 19.68
N PHE A 101 -4.55 -13.49 20.30
CA PHE A 101 -5.15 -14.23 21.41
C PHE A 101 -5.53 -15.66 20.98
N THR A 102 -6.21 -15.78 19.83
CA THR A 102 -6.62 -17.09 19.28
C THR A 102 -5.41 -17.94 18.92
N ALA A 103 -4.39 -17.34 18.31
CA ALA A 103 -3.15 -18.04 17.95
C ALA A 103 -2.40 -18.54 19.19
N ALA A 104 -2.38 -17.76 20.28
CA ALA A 104 -1.71 -18.15 21.51
C ALA A 104 -2.43 -19.30 22.22
N MET A 105 -3.77 -19.25 22.31
CA MET A 105 -4.58 -20.38 22.80
C MET A 105 -4.35 -21.66 21.99
N ALA A 106 -4.22 -21.53 20.66
CA ALA A 106 -3.91 -22.66 19.78
C ALA A 106 -2.49 -23.19 19.98
N ALA A 107 -1.52 -22.30 20.19
CA ALA A 107 -0.12 -22.66 20.40
C ALA A 107 0.10 -23.45 21.71
N SER A 108 -0.67 -23.16 22.76
CA SER A 108 -0.62 -23.92 24.01
C SER A 108 -1.01 -25.40 23.85
N LEU A 109 -1.70 -25.75 22.76
CA LEU A 109 -2.01 -27.14 22.40
C LEU A 109 -0.92 -27.81 21.55
N ALA A 110 -0.05 -27.02 20.90
CA ALA A 110 0.89 -27.53 19.93
C ALA A 110 2.22 -27.96 20.58
N MET A 111 2.52 -29.27 20.56
CA MET A 111 3.88 -29.76 20.76
C MET A 111 4.82 -29.22 19.65
N PRO A 112 6.16 -29.14 19.87
CA PRO A 112 7.07 -28.29 19.09
C PRO A 112 7.32 -28.67 17.61
N SER A 113 6.59 -29.62 17.01
CA SER A 113 7.10 -30.34 15.83
C SER A 113 6.11 -30.61 14.69
N ALA A 114 4.96 -29.92 14.61
CA ALA A 114 4.06 -30.08 13.47
C ALA A 114 4.51 -29.21 12.27
N THR A 115 4.94 -29.85 11.19
CA THR A 115 5.37 -29.19 9.93
C THR A 115 4.22 -28.50 9.18
N ILE A 116 2.96 -28.79 9.54
CA ILE A 116 1.75 -28.21 8.96
C ILE A 116 0.92 -27.61 10.10
N PRO A 117 0.54 -26.33 10.05
CA PRO A 117 -0.36 -25.76 11.04
C PRO A 117 -1.74 -26.43 10.96
N PRO A 118 -2.35 -26.82 12.09
CA PRO A 118 -3.65 -27.50 12.12
C PRO A 118 -4.76 -26.61 11.56
N ALA A 119 -5.80 -27.22 10.99
CA ALA A 119 -6.97 -26.48 10.51
C ALA A 119 -7.76 -25.86 11.68
N ALA A 120 -8.51 -24.79 11.41
CA ALA A 120 -9.24 -24.05 12.46
C ALA A 120 -10.23 -24.93 13.25
N TYR A 121 -10.88 -25.90 12.59
CA TYR A 121 -11.79 -26.83 13.28
C TYR A 121 -11.04 -27.81 14.19
N GLU A 122 -9.82 -28.21 13.84
CA GLU A 122 -9.00 -29.15 14.63
C GLU A 122 -8.51 -28.48 15.90
N VAL A 123 -8.07 -27.23 15.80
CA VAL A 123 -7.73 -26.39 16.96
C VAL A 123 -8.95 -26.22 17.87
N ALA A 124 -10.13 -25.93 17.30
CA ALA A 124 -11.34 -25.75 18.09
C ALA A 124 -11.75 -27.03 18.84
N THR A 125 -11.68 -28.19 18.17
CA THR A 125 -11.95 -29.49 18.81
C THR A 125 -10.94 -29.78 19.90
N ALA A 126 -9.64 -29.59 19.65
CA ALA A 126 -8.61 -29.84 20.65
C ALA A 126 -8.72 -28.90 21.88
N LEU A 127 -9.11 -27.63 21.68
CA LEU A 127 -9.40 -26.72 22.79
C LEU A 127 -10.62 -27.17 23.59
N TYR A 128 -11.64 -27.69 22.91
CA TYR A 128 -12.85 -28.21 23.56
C TYR A 128 -12.55 -29.48 24.37
N ASP A 129 -11.78 -30.41 23.80
CA ASP A 129 -11.34 -31.64 24.46
C ASP A 129 -10.48 -31.31 25.68
N TRP A 130 -9.50 -30.40 25.54
CA TRP A 130 -8.67 -29.97 26.68
C TRP A 130 -9.50 -29.33 27.80
N ARG A 131 -10.43 -28.43 27.47
CA ARG A 131 -11.35 -27.85 28.46
C ARG A 131 -12.17 -28.91 29.20
N THR A 132 -12.45 -30.04 28.56
CA THR A 132 -13.20 -31.16 29.15
C THR A 132 -12.32 -32.03 30.05
N ASP A 133 -11.09 -32.30 29.61
CA ASP A 133 -10.13 -33.17 30.31
C ASP A 133 -9.46 -32.48 31.52
N ASP A 134 -9.16 -31.18 31.40
CA ASP A 134 -8.54 -30.34 32.44
C ASP A 134 -9.15 -28.92 32.46
N PRO A 135 -10.36 -28.77 33.04
CA PRO A 135 -11.05 -27.49 33.08
C PRO A 135 -10.33 -26.41 33.92
N GLU A 136 -9.58 -26.82 34.95
CA GLU A 136 -8.83 -25.88 35.81
C GLU A 136 -7.61 -25.33 35.07
N GLY A 137 -6.79 -26.20 34.47
CA GLY A 137 -5.64 -25.76 33.67
C GLY A 137 -6.03 -24.93 32.46
N TYR A 138 -7.14 -25.29 31.80
CA TYR A 138 -7.72 -24.46 30.73
C TYR A 138 -8.14 -23.08 31.23
N ALA A 139 -8.82 -23.00 32.39
CA ALA A 139 -9.30 -21.74 32.95
C ALA A 139 -8.14 -20.83 33.37
N ASP A 140 -7.07 -21.40 33.95
CA ASP A 140 -5.87 -20.66 34.35
C ASP A 140 -5.16 -20.06 33.13
N LEU A 141 -4.94 -20.85 32.07
CA LEU A 141 -4.34 -20.36 30.83
C LEU A 141 -5.22 -19.28 30.19
N LEU A 142 -6.52 -19.51 30.12
CA LEU A 142 -7.47 -18.53 29.59
C LEU A 142 -7.36 -17.21 30.36
N ALA A 143 -7.36 -17.24 31.69
CA ALA A 143 -7.24 -16.05 32.52
C ALA A 143 -5.94 -15.26 32.25
N ILE A 144 -4.82 -15.94 32.04
CA ILE A 144 -3.54 -15.31 31.69
C ILE A 144 -3.65 -14.57 30.34
N HIS A 145 -4.19 -15.22 29.32
CA HIS A 145 -4.34 -14.61 28.01
C HIS A 145 -5.39 -13.49 28.00
N GLU A 146 -6.47 -13.62 28.76
CA GLU A 146 -7.51 -12.59 28.87
C GLU A 146 -6.97 -11.34 29.57
N ALA A 147 -6.24 -11.50 30.68
CA ALA A 147 -5.60 -10.38 31.35
C ALA A 147 -4.64 -9.63 30.40
N ARG A 148 -3.87 -10.35 29.57
CA ARG A 148 -2.99 -9.73 28.57
C ARG A 148 -3.78 -9.03 27.46
N ARG A 149 -4.84 -9.66 26.95
CA ARG A 149 -5.74 -9.08 25.94
C ARG A 149 -6.33 -7.77 26.45
N ASP A 150 -6.84 -7.76 27.67
CA ASP A 150 -7.52 -6.61 28.26
C ASP A 150 -6.53 -5.46 28.52
N ALA A 151 -5.30 -5.77 28.94
CA ALA A 151 -4.22 -4.79 29.04
C ALA A 151 -3.87 -4.16 27.68
N LEU A 152 -3.81 -4.97 26.61
CA LEU A 152 -3.57 -4.48 25.25
C LEU A 152 -4.74 -3.61 24.74
N LEU A 153 -5.99 -4.03 24.99
CA LEU A 153 -7.18 -3.26 24.61
C LEU A 153 -7.28 -1.92 25.37
N THR A 154 -6.84 -1.90 26.63
CA THR A 154 -6.71 -0.67 27.42
C THR A 154 -5.67 0.25 26.79
N ALA A 155 -4.46 -0.26 26.50
CA ALA A 155 -3.41 0.52 25.84
C ALA A 155 -3.85 1.09 24.47
N VAL A 156 -4.62 0.34 23.68
CA VAL A 156 -5.19 0.83 22.41
C VAL A 156 -6.18 1.96 22.63
N SER A 157 -6.97 1.90 23.70
CA SER A 157 -8.00 2.90 24.00
C SER A 157 -7.40 4.17 24.62
N ASP A 158 -6.30 4.04 25.37
CA ASP A 158 -5.57 5.13 26.00
C ASP A 158 -4.63 5.88 25.03
N ALA A 159 -4.28 5.28 23.90
CA ALA A 159 -3.44 5.89 22.88
C ALA A 159 -4.14 7.09 22.21
N ASP A 160 -3.41 8.20 22.10
CA ASP A 160 -3.90 9.49 21.59
C ASP A 160 -3.58 9.75 20.10
N SER A 161 -2.85 8.84 19.46
CA SER A 161 -2.37 8.97 18.08
C SER A 161 -2.32 7.61 17.37
N ALA A 162 -2.47 7.63 16.04
CA ALA A 162 -2.43 6.41 15.22
C ALA A 162 -1.06 5.73 15.34
N GLU A 163 0.01 6.51 15.41
CA GLU A 163 1.38 6.08 15.59
C GLU A 163 1.56 5.36 16.95
N ALA A 164 1.02 5.92 18.03
CA ALA A 164 1.08 5.28 19.35
C ALA A 164 0.34 3.93 19.36
N VAL A 165 -0.84 3.86 18.72
CA VAL A 165 -1.57 2.59 18.57
C VAL A 165 -0.76 1.57 17.78
N GLN A 166 -0.17 1.98 16.66
CA GLN A 166 0.63 1.08 15.81
C GLN A 166 1.88 0.56 16.52
N ALA A 167 2.48 1.37 17.40
CA ALA A 167 3.64 1.00 18.21
C ALA A 167 3.33 -0.05 19.30
N ILE A 168 2.05 -0.33 19.60
CA ILE A 168 1.67 -1.38 20.55
C ILE A 168 2.05 -2.76 19.99
N VAL A 169 2.99 -3.41 20.69
CA VAL A 169 3.42 -4.77 20.39
C VAL A 169 2.40 -5.77 20.95
N VAL A 170 1.73 -6.50 20.05
CA VAL A 170 0.82 -7.59 20.41
C VAL A 170 1.64 -8.85 20.63
N SER A 171 1.74 -9.26 21.89
CA SER A 171 2.43 -10.49 22.29
C SER A 171 1.69 -11.17 23.43
N TYR A 172 1.63 -12.50 23.34
CA TYR A 172 1.05 -13.38 24.34
C TYR A 172 2.11 -14.40 24.78
N ALA A 173 2.02 -14.88 26.02
CA ALA A 173 2.81 -16.02 26.48
C ALA A 173 2.40 -17.27 25.69
N VAL A 174 3.32 -18.19 25.40
CA VAL A 174 3.05 -19.49 24.78
C VAL A 174 3.89 -20.55 25.46
#